data_AF-B6U9G4-F1
#
_entry.id   AF-B6U9G4-F1
#
_cell.length_a   1.000
_cell.length_b   1.000
_cell.length_c   1.000
_cell.angle_alpha   90.00
_cell.angle_beta   90.00
_cell.angle_gamma   90.00
#
_symmetry.space_group_name_H-M   'P 1'
#
loop_
_entity.id
_entity.type
_entity.pdbx_description
1 polymer ?
#
loop_
_entity_poly.entity_id
_entity_poly.type
_entity_poly.pdbx_seq_one_letter_code
_entity_poly.pdbx_strand_id
1 'polypeptide(L)'
;MAAATAAGAAATAAAVSLIACYILLHKSRAKLSWFPTVGFSRASGRRVRRRGLVEAIGNTPLIRINSLSDATGCEILGKAEFLNPGGSVKDRVAVKIIEEALESGDLVYGGTVTEGSAGSTAISLATVAPAYGCRCHVVIPDDAAIEKSQIIEALGATVERVRPVSITHRDHFVNIARRRALEANKLAAAQRESSEKQTNGLTHVDSEMLDDKLAVMQRESNKMQNGGPAHVNTEFSHCGKCDVNSDSKGGFFADQFENLANYRAHYECTGPEIWKQTKGNLHAFVAAAGTGGTIAGVSRYLKEKNRSIKCFLMDPPGSGLFNKVTRGVMYTKEEAEGKRLKNPFDTITEGIGINRVTKNFMMAELDGAYRGSDREAVEMSRFLLKNDGLFVGSSSAMNCVGAVRVAQDLGPGHTIVTILCDSGMRHLSKFFNEQYLADHGLTPTATGLEFLDK
;
A
#
# COMPACT_ATOMS: atom_id res chain seq x y z
N MET A 1 -30.58 65.86 -12.18
CA MET A 1 -29.25 65.49 -12.74
C MET A 1 -28.07 65.75 -11.80
N ALA A 2 -28.16 66.62 -10.78
CA ALA A 2 -27.00 66.98 -9.94
C ALA A 2 -26.51 65.91 -8.94
N ALA A 3 -27.35 64.95 -8.53
CA ALA A 3 -26.94 63.94 -7.53
C ALA A 3 -26.10 62.78 -8.11
N ALA A 4 -26.22 62.49 -9.40
CA ALA A 4 -25.54 61.36 -10.03
C ALA A 4 -24.06 61.63 -10.35
N THR A 5 -23.66 62.89 -10.45
CA THR A 5 -22.27 63.27 -10.77
C THR A 5 -21.34 63.23 -9.56
N ALA A 6 -21.85 63.41 -8.34
CA ALA A 6 -21.03 63.41 -7.12
C ALA A 6 -20.49 62.00 -6.76
N ALA A 7 -21.30 60.95 -6.96
CA ALA A 7 -20.89 59.58 -6.63
C ALA A 7 -19.78 59.05 -7.55
N GLY A 8 -19.79 59.43 -8.84
CA GLY A 8 -18.77 59.01 -9.80
C GLY A 8 -17.40 59.66 -9.54
N ALA A 9 -17.38 60.90 -9.07
CA ALA A 9 -16.14 61.61 -8.75
C ALA A 9 -15.45 61.06 -7.48
N ALA A 10 -16.22 60.64 -6.48
CA ALA A 10 -15.67 60.06 -5.26
C ALA A 10 -15.02 58.68 -5.49
N ALA A 11 -15.66 57.82 -6.31
CA ALA A 11 -15.14 56.50 -6.62
C ALA A 11 -13.84 56.55 -7.44
N THR A 12 -13.73 57.49 -8.38
CA THR A 12 -12.52 57.69 -9.17
C THR A 12 -11.36 58.27 -8.35
N ALA A 13 -11.61 59.20 -7.43
CA ALA A 13 -10.58 59.72 -6.53
C ALA A 13 -9.99 58.64 -5.60
N ALA A 14 -10.82 57.72 -5.09
CA ALA A 14 -10.36 56.62 -4.23
C ALA A 14 -9.47 55.62 -4.99
N ALA A 15 -9.81 55.27 -6.23
CA ALA A 15 -9.03 54.35 -7.05
C ALA A 15 -7.65 54.93 -7.42
N VAL A 16 -7.59 56.23 -7.77
CA VAL A 16 -6.32 56.92 -8.07
C VAL A 16 -5.43 57.00 -6.82
N SER A 17 -6.03 57.24 -5.64
CA SER A 17 -5.28 57.24 -4.37
C SER A 17 -4.68 55.87 -4.04
N LEU A 18 -5.40 54.77 -4.26
CA LEU A 18 -4.88 53.42 -4.02
C LEU A 18 -3.75 53.05 -4.99
N ILE A 19 -3.86 53.43 -6.27
CA ILE A 19 -2.80 53.20 -7.26
C ILE A 19 -1.57 54.07 -6.94
N ALA A 20 -1.76 55.34 -6.56
CA ALA A 20 -0.66 56.20 -6.14
C ALA A 20 0.03 55.67 -4.87
N CYS A 21 -0.74 55.16 -3.90
CA CYS A 21 -0.21 54.55 -2.69
C CYS A 21 0.57 53.26 -3.00
N TYR A 22 0.07 52.42 -3.91
CA TYR A 22 0.76 51.22 -4.38
C TYR A 22 2.08 51.56 -5.09
N ILE A 23 2.08 52.56 -5.98
CA ILE A 23 3.28 53.02 -6.70
C ILE A 23 4.30 53.65 -5.75
N LEU A 24 3.86 54.42 -4.74
CA LEU A 24 4.74 55.01 -3.73
C LEU A 24 5.33 53.95 -2.79
N LEU A 25 4.53 52.96 -2.39
CA LEU A 25 5.01 51.82 -1.59
C LEU A 25 6.03 50.99 -2.38
N HIS A 26 5.85 50.83 -3.69
CA HIS A 26 6.82 50.09 -4.51
C HIS A 26 8.07 50.87 -4.93
N LYS A 27 8.00 52.21 -5.06
CA LYS A 27 9.18 53.03 -5.39
C LYS A 27 10.11 53.32 -4.20
N SER A 28 9.68 53.09 -2.96
CA SER A 28 10.48 53.39 -1.76
C SER A 28 11.50 52.31 -1.37
N ARG A 29 11.62 51.18 -2.10
CA ARG A 29 12.76 50.26 -1.93
C ARG A 29 14.00 50.79 -2.67
N ALA A 30 14.45 51.97 -2.26
CA ALA A 30 15.72 52.52 -2.63
C ALA A 30 16.82 51.95 -1.70
N LYS A 31 17.76 51.23 -2.33
CA LYS A 31 19.18 51.13 -1.97
C LYS A 31 19.49 50.81 -0.50
N LEU A 32 19.40 49.53 -0.12
CA LEU A 32 20.31 49.00 0.90
C LEU A 32 21.45 48.27 0.19
N SER A 33 22.45 49.05 -0.22
CA SER A 33 23.72 48.57 -0.76
C SER A 33 24.60 48.11 0.40
N TRP A 34 24.48 46.84 0.78
CA TRP A 34 25.57 46.13 1.44
C TRP A 34 25.64 44.76 0.78
N PHE A 35 26.46 44.69 -0.28
CA PHE A 35 26.83 43.43 -0.90
C PHE A 35 28.09 42.92 -0.18
N PRO A 36 27.98 42.05 0.83
CA PRO A 36 29.08 41.16 1.11
C PRO A 36 29.20 40.22 -0.09
N THR A 37 30.41 40.06 -0.59
CA THR A 37 30.78 39.09 -1.62
C THR A 37 30.43 37.69 -1.12
N VAL A 38 29.22 37.21 -1.42
CA VAL A 38 28.84 35.82 -1.17
C VAL A 38 29.62 34.98 -2.17
N GLY A 39 30.73 34.41 -1.70
CA GLY A 39 31.48 33.42 -2.45
C GLY A 39 30.53 32.34 -2.93
N PHE A 40 30.53 32.09 -4.23
CA PHE A 40 29.88 30.92 -4.83
C PHE A 40 30.58 29.66 -4.32
N SER A 41 30.25 29.24 -3.10
CA SER A 41 30.43 27.85 -2.72
C SER A 41 29.53 27.05 -3.64
N ARG A 42 30.13 26.42 -4.66
CA ARG A 42 29.53 25.29 -5.36
C ARG A 42 29.30 24.20 -4.31
N ALA A 43 28.21 24.31 -3.56
CA ALA A 43 27.68 23.17 -2.86
C ALA A 43 27.38 22.14 -3.95
N SER A 44 28.23 21.11 -4.00
CA SER A 44 28.04 19.94 -4.85
C SER A 44 26.77 19.25 -4.38
N GLY A 45 25.62 19.79 -4.79
CA GLY A 45 24.31 19.20 -4.55
C GLY A 45 24.27 17.91 -5.35
N ARG A 46 24.78 16.83 -4.77
CA ARG A 46 24.60 15.47 -5.26
C ARG A 46 23.08 15.26 -5.21
N ARG A 47 22.41 15.49 -6.33
CA ARG A 47 20.95 15.33 -6.44
C ARG A 47 20.65 13.92 -5.93
N VAL A 48 19.95 13.84 -4.81
CA VAL A 48 19.46 12.56 -4.28
C VAL A 48 18.67 11.91 -5.42
N ARG A 49 19.12 10.72 -5.84
CA ARG A 49 18.47 10.01 -6.94
C ARG A 49 17.06 9.68 -6.49
N ARG A 50 16.05 10.22 -7.18
CA ARG A 50 14.64 9.90 -6.93
C ARG A 50 14.45 8.38 -7.04
N ARG A 51 13.72 7.78 -6.09
CA ARG A 51 13.39 6.34 -6.07
C ARG A 51 12.14 5.99 -6.89
N GLY A 52 11.65 6.90 -7.73
CA GLY A 52 10.57 6.63 -8.69
C GLY A 52 9.24 6.31 -8.01
N LEU A 53 8.57 5.25 -8.47
CA LEU A 53 7.27 4.78 -7.98
C LEU A 53 7.20 4.69 -6.44
N VAL A 54 8.28 4.20 -5.81
CA VAL A 54 8.36 4.01 -4.35
C VAL A 54 8.17 5.32 -3.59
N GLU A 55 8.64 6.46 -4.12
CA GLU A 55 8.46 7.76 -3.47
C GLU A 55 7.01 8.27 -3.53
N ALA A 56 6.19 7.71 -4.43
CA ALA A 56 4.77 8.03 -4.53
C ALA A 56 3.89 7.15 -3.64
N ILE A 57 4.44 6.10 -3.03
CA ILE A 57 3.74 5.27 -2.05
C ILE A 57 3.80 5.95 -0.68
N GLY A 58 2.63 6.09 -0.06
CA GLY A 58 2.44 6.79 1.18
C GLY A 58 2.22 8.29 1.01
N ASN A 59 2.32 9.04 2.12
CA ASN A 59 1.94 10.46 2.19
C ASN A 59 0.54 10.76 1.62
N THR A 60 -0.36 9.78 1.64
CA THR A 60 -1.75 9.91 1.16
C THR A 60 -2.49 10.95 2.01
N PRO A 61 -3.45 11.71 1.44
CA PRO A 61 -4.16 12.74 2.18
C PRO A 61 -5.12 12.14 3.23
N LEU A 62 -5.39 12.92 4.28
CA LEU A 62 -6.60 12.74 5.10
C LEU A 62 -7.73 13.54 4.42
N ILE A 63 -8.85 12.86 4.18
CA ILE A 63 -10.05 13.46 3.61
C ILE A 63 -11.09 13.54 4.71
N ARG A 64 -11.68 14.72 4.93
CA ARG A 64 -12.87 14.85 5.79
C ARG A 64 -14.04 14.16 5.09
N ILE A 65 -14.67 13.21 5.77
CA ILE A 65 -15.90 12.58 5.29
C ILE A 65 -17.03 13.49 5.76
N ASN A 66 -17.50 14.36 4.88
CA ASN A 66 -18.36 15.47 5.26
C ASN A 66 -19.69 14.98 5.81
N SER A 67 -20.35 14.05 5.11
CA SER A 67 -21.65 13.53 5.50
C SER A 67 -21.64 12.93 6.92
N LEU A 68 -20.62 12.14 7.25
CA LEU A 68 -20.49 11.50 8.56
C LEU A 68 -20.07 12.49 9.65
N SER A 69 -19.18 13.42 9.32
CA SER A 69 -18.74 14.46 10.24
C SER A 69 -19.91 15.38 10.63
N ASP A 70 -20.69 15.81 9.65
CA ASP A 70 -21.85 16.68 9.86
C ASP A 70 -22.96 15.97 10.65
N ALA A 71 -23.19 14.68 10.37
CA ALA A 71 -24.21 13.88 11.08
C ALA A 71 -23.87 13.59 12.54
N THR A 72 -22.58 13.50 12.89
CA THR A 72 -22.12 13.14 14.25
C THR A 72 -21.65 14.34 15.07
N GLY A 73 -21.45 15.49 14.44
CA GLY A 73 -20.79 16.65 15.05
C GLY A 73 -19.31 16.42 15.38
N CYS A 74 -18.73 15.30 14.93
CA CYS A 74 -17.30 14.99 15.04
C CYS A 74 -16.57 15.38 13.76
N GLU A 75 -15.24 15.40 13.81
CA GLU A 75 -14.38 15.47 12.63
C GLU A 75 -13.92 14.07 12.25
N ILE A 76 -14.62 13.43 11.31
CA ILE A 76 -14.29 12.08 10.82
C ILE A 76 -13.44 12.19 9.57
N LEU A 77 -12.22 11.67 9.65
CA LEU A 77 -11.22 11.73 8.58
C LEU A 77 -10.89 10.32 8.06
N GLY A 78 -10.87 10.16 6.74
CA GLY A 78 -10.41 8.96 6.06
C GLY A 78 -9.02 9.14 5.46
N LYS A 79 -8.06 8.30 5.85
CA LYS A 79 -6.74 8.21 5.19
C LYS A 79 -6.91 7.54 3.83
N ALA A 80 -6.69 8.29 2.74
CA ALA A 80 -7.00 7.89 1.37
C ALA A 80 -5.97 6.93 0.77
N GLU A 81 -5.83 5.74 1.35
CA GLU A 81 -4.86 4.72 0.91
C GLU A 81 -5.17 4.13 -0.47
N PHE A 82 -6.40 4.29 -0.97
CA PHE A 82 -6.75 4.00 -2.36
C PHE A 82 -6.01 4.89 -3.39
N LEU A 83 -5.35 5.97 -2.96
CA LEU A 83 -4.55 6.85 -3.83
C LEU A 83 -3.08 6.41 -3.98
N ASN A 84 -2.64 5.35 -3.30
CA ASN A 84 -1.32 4.79 -3.60
C ASN A 84 -1.29 4.28 -5.06
N PRO A 85 -0.12 4.21 -5.74
CA PRO A 85 -0.03 3.82 -7.15
C PRO A 85 -0.61 2.44 -7.52
N GLY A 86 -0.47 1.45 -6.64
CA GLY A 86 -1.12 0.14 -6.73
C GLY A 86 -2.57 0.15 -6.22
N GLY A 87 -3.08 1.30 -5.80
CA GLY A 87 -4.49 1.53 -5.48
C GLY A 87 -4.94 0.95 -4.14
N SER A 88 -4.02 0.67 -3.21
CA SER A 88 -4.39 0.24 -1.86
C SER A 88 -3.35 0.49 -0.78
N VAL A 89 -3.78 0.35 0.48
CA VAL A 89 -2.93 0.34 1.68
C VAL A 89 -1.81 -0.72 1.65
N LYS A 90 -1.94 -1.77 0.84
CA LYS A 90 -0.94 -2.85 0.76
C LYS A 90 0.33 -2.46 0.00
N ASP A 91 0.34 -1.33 -0.70
CA ASP A 91 1.54 -0.81 -1.35
C ASP A 91 2.63 -0.48 -0.33
N ARG A 92 2.24 0.10 0.81
CA ARG A 92 3.16 0.36 1.94
C ARG A 92 3.77 -0.93 2.47
N VAL A 93 2.94 -1.96 2.61
CA VAL A 93 3.36 -3.28 3.10
C VAL A 93 4.32 -3.93 2.11
N ALA A 94 4.02 -3.89 0.81
CA ALA A 94 4.87 -4.42 -0.25
C ALA A 94 6.25 -3.74 -0.26
N VAL A 95 6.29 -2.39 -0.20
CA VAL A 95 7.54 -1.63 -0.09
C VAL A 95 8.35 -2.09 1.10
N LYS A 96 7.76 -2.09 2.31
CA LYS A 96 8.51 -2.39 3.53
C LYS A 96 9.01 -3.84 3.56
N ILE A 97 8.19 -4.79 3.10
CA ILE A 97 8.59 -6.20 2.97
C ILE A 97 9.79 -6.35 2.04
N ILE A 98 9.75 -5.72 0.87
CA ILE A 98 10.83 -5.84 -0.13
C ILE A 98 12.09 -5.12 0.34
N GLU A 99 11.99 -3.93 0.90
CA GLU A 99 13.14 -3.18 1.41
C GLU A 99 13.87 -3.96 2.51
N GLU A 100 13.16 -4.47 3.51
CA GLU A 100 13.79 -5.24 4.59
C GLU A 100 14.38 -6.56 4.10
N ALA A 101 13.73 -7.23 3.15
CA ALA A 101 14.27 -8.46 2.56
C ALA A 101 15.55 -8.20 1.76
N LEU A 102 15.64 -7.06 1.05
CA LEU A 102 16.86 -6.64 0.35
C LEU A 102 17.96 -6.22 1.33
N GLU A 103 17.62 -5.51 2.40
CA GLU A 103 18.56 -5.06 3.42
C GLU A 103 19.16 -6.23 4.22
N SER A 104 18.36 -7.26 4.51
CA SER A 104 18.82 -8.48 5.18
C SER A 104 19.56 -9.45 4.26
N GLY A 105 19.39 -9.33 2.94
CA GLY A 105 19.93 -10.24 1.93
C GLY A 105 19.06 -11.49 1.68
N ASP A 106 17.90 -11.60 2.32
CA ASP A 106 16.92 -12.67 2.09
C ASP A 106 16.29 -12.58 0.69
N LEU A 107 16.21 -11.37 0.14
CA LEU A 107 15.93 -11.08 -1.26
C LEU A 107 17.13 -10.35 -1.86
N VAL A 108 17.39 -10.57 -3.14
CA VAL A 108 18.48 -9.91 -3.88
C VAL A 108 17.95 -9.32 -5.18
N TYR A 109 18.70 -8.41 -5.81
CA TYR A 109 18.37 -7.87 -7.13
C TYR A 109 18.20 -9.01 -8.16
N GLY A 110 17.11 -8.99 -8.92
CA GLY A 110 16.71 -10.08 -9.82
C GLY A 110 16.06 -11.28 -9.13
N GLY A 111 15.99 -11.30 -7.79
CA GLY A 111 15.30 -12.32 -7.00
C GLY A 111 13.79 -12.24 -7.16
N THR A 112 13.08 -13.27 -6.66
CA THR A 112 11.62 -13.39 -6.83
C THR A 112 10.90 -13.31 -5.49
N VAL A 113 10.08 -12.28 -5.28
CA VAL A 113 9.15 -12.25 -4.14
C VAL A 113 7.94 -13.14 -4.46
N THR A 114 7.52 -13.93 -3.50
CA THR A 114 6.41 -14.87 -3.61
C THR A 114 5.35 -14.58 -2.56
N GLU A 115 4.08 -14.72 -2.93
CA GLU A 115 2.96 -14.53 -2.00
C GLU A 115 1.78 -15.41 -2.40
N GLY A 116 1.09 -15.97 -1.41
CA GLY A 116 -0.19 -16.63 -1.62
C GLY A 116 -1.33 -15.66 -1.35
N SER A 117 -1.87 -15.02 -2.38
CA SER A 117 -2.97 -14.04 -2.23
C SER A 117 -3.62 -13.74 -3.57
N ALA A 118 -4.95 -13.68 -3.61
CA ALA A 118 -5.68 -13.10 -4.75
C ALA A 118 -6.10 -11.63 -4.51
N GLY A 119 -5.74 -11.07 -3.35
CA GLY A 119 -6.16 -9.74 -2.92
C GLY A 119 -5.14 -8.64 -3.19
N SER A 120 -5.36 -7.49 -2.55
CA SER A 120 -4.57 -6.27 -2.79
C SER A 120 -3.07 -6.45 -2.59
N THR A 121 -2.63 -7.33 -1.67
CA THR A 121 -1.20 -7.62 -1.44
C THR A 121 -0.50 -8.19 -2.67
N ALA A 122 -1.16 -9.07 -3.42
CA ALA A 122 -0.56 -9.66 -4.63
C ALA A 122 -0.36 -8.59 -5.71
N ILE A 123 -1.36 -7.73 -5.87
CA ILE A 123 -1.32 -6.61 -6.80
C ILE A 123 -0.24 -5.62 -6.39
N SER A 124 -0.19 -5.24 -5.11
CA SER A 124 0.85 -4.35 -4.57
C SER A 124 2.25 -4.93 -4.74
N LEU A 125 2.49 -6.22 -4.49
CA LEU A 125 3.79 -6.85 -4.73
C LEU A 125 4.15 -6.89 -6.22
N ALA A 126 3.19 -7.21 -7.10
CA ALA A 126 3.40 -7.18 -8.55
C ALA A 126 3.71 -5.76 -9.06
N THR A 127 3.08 -4.73 -8.50
CA THR A 127 3.35 -3.33 -8.81
C THR A 127 4.71 -2.85 -8.28
N VAL A 128 5.10 -3.25 -7.07
CA VAL A 128 6.29 -2.73 -6.38
C VAL A 128 7.58 -3.49 -6.72
N ALA A 129 7.54 -4.81 -6.84
CA ALA A 129 8.75 -5.63 -7.04
C ALA A 129 9.62 -5.19 -8.23
N PRO A 130 9.05 -4.84 -9.41
CA PRO A 130 9.85 -4.34 -10.53
C PRO A 130 10.62 -3.04 -10.23
N ALA A 131 10.10 -2.17 -9.35
CA ALA A 131 10.78 -0.94 -8.96
C ALA A 131 12.08 -1.20 -8.17
N TYR A 132 12.21 -2.38 -7.56
CA TYR A 132 13.43 -2.87 -6.91
C TYR A 132 14.23 -3.85 -7.78
N GLY A 133 13.88 -3.99 -9.06
CA GLY A 133 14.50 -4.97 -9.96
C GLY A 133 14.24 -6.42 -9.56
N CYS A 134 13.19 -6.68 -8.80
CA CYS A 134 12.77 -8.01 -8.38
C CYS A 134 11.60 -8.50 -9.24
N ARG A 135 11.42 -9.82 -9.30
CA ARG A 135 10.26 -10.48 -9.92
C ARG A 135 9.21 -10.78 -8.85
N CYS A 136 7.97 -10.98 -9.29
CA CYS A 136 6.86 -11.36 -8.41
C CYS A 136 6.23 -12.66 -8.91
N HIS A 137 5.98 -13.61 -8.01
CA HIS A 137 5.24 -14.84 -8.28
C HIS A 137 4.12 -15.00 -7.25
N VAL A 138 2.88 -14.94 -7.72
CA VAL A 138 1.69 -15.06 -6.88
C VAL A 138 1.04 -16.42 -7.09
N VAL A 139 0.69 -17.09 -5.98
CA VAL A 139 -0.14 -18.30 -6.02
C VAL A 139 -1.56 -17.96 -5.58
N ILE A 140 -2.55 -18.33 -6.39
CA ILE A 140 -3.97 -18.03 -6.14
C ILE A 140 -4.82 -19.31 -6.26
N PRO A 141 -5.95 -19.41 -5.53
CA PRO A 141 -6.86 -20.54 -5.72
C PRO A 141 -7.62 -20.44 -7.06
N ASP A 142 -7.94 -21.57 -7.68
CA ASP A 142 -8.60 -21.64 -9.00
C ASP A 142 -9.96 -20.94 -9.05
N ASP A 143 -10.69 -20.94 -7.93
CA ASP A 143 -12.01 -20.32 -7.77
C ASP A 143 -11.96 -18.80 -7.53
N ALA A 144 -10.77 -18.21 -7.44
CA ALA A 144 -10.62 -16.77 -7.41
C ALA A 144 -11.06 -16.16 -8.75
N ALA A 145 -11.81 -15.05 -8.66
CA ALA A 145 -12.31 -14.28 -9.80
C ALA A 145 -11.22 -14.06 -10.86
N ILE A 146 -11.57 -14.22 -12.14
CA ILE A 146 -10.62 -14.20 -13.25
C ILE A 146 -9.92 -12.84 -13.35
N GLU A 147 -10.65 -11.75 -13.09
CA GLU A 147 -10.13 -10.39 -13.12
C GLU A 147 -8.98 -10.18 -12.13
N LYS A 148 -8.97 -10.91 -11.01
CA LYS A 148 -7.90 -10.84 -10.01
C LYS A 148 -6.59 -11.39 -10.56
N SER A 149 -6.59 -12.46 -11.35
CA SER A 149 -5.35 -12.94 -12.00
C SER A 149 -4.92 -12.05 -13.15
N GLN A 150 -5.88 -11.61 -13.98
CA GLN A 150 -5.57 -10.81 -15.16
C GLN A 150 -4.82 -9.52 -14.82
N ILE A 151 -5.20 -8.84 -13.73
CA ILE A 151 -4.49 -7.64 -13.28
C ILE A 151 -3.06 -7.99 -12.84
N ILE A 152 -2.88 -9.10 -12.10
CA ILE A 152 -1.56 -9.53 -11.60
C ILE A 152 -0.64 -9.94 -12.77
N GLU A 153 -1.18 -10.68 -13.74
CA GLU A 153 -0.50 -11.09 -14.97
C GLU A 153 -0.13 -9.87 -15.84
N ALA A 154 -1.04 -8.91 -15.98
CA ALA A 154 -0.80 -7.67 -16.72
C ALA A 154 0.29 -6.79 -16.07
N LEU A 155 0.46 -6.88 -14.75
CA LEU A 155 1.56 -6.24 -14.02
C LEU A 155 2.90 -6.98 -14.19
N GLY A 156 2.93 -8.10 -14.93
CA GLY A 156 4.13 -8.87 -15.23
C GLY A 156 4.53 -9.88 -14.17
N ALA A 157 3.66 -10.15 -13.18
CA ALA A 157 3.91 -11.20 -12.20
C ALA A 157 3.53 -12.58 -12.77
N THR A 158 4.26 -13.61 -12.36
CA THR A 158 3.86 -15.00 -12.61
C THR A 158 2.67 -15.34 -11.72
N VAL A 159 1.60 -15.89 -12.29
CA VAL A 159 0.44 -16.37 -11.54
C VAL A 159 0.34 -17.89 -11.66
N GLU A 160 0.38 -18.57 -10.52
CA GLU A 160 0.10 -20.00 -10.41
C GLU A 160 -1.29 -20.18 -9.79
N ARG A 161 -2.22 -20.75 -10.56
CA ARG A 161 -3.53 -21.14 -10.04
C ARG A 161 -3.48 -22.56 -9.50
N VAL A 162 -4.08 -22.78 -8.33
CA VAL A 162 -4.05 -24.07 -7.64
C VAL A 162 -5.41 -24.44 -7.09
N ARG A 163 -5.67 -25.74 -6.95
CA ARG A 163 -6.93 -26.24 -6.40
C ARG A 163 -7.18 -25.66 -5.00
N PRO A 164 -8.38 -25.11 -4.72
CA PRO A 164 -8.77 -24.68 -3.38
C PRO A 164 -8.77 -25.86 -2.40
N VAL A 165 -8.13 -25.68 -1.24
CA VAL A 165 -8.03 -26.67 -0.15
C VAL A 165 -8.13 -25.96 1.21
N SER A 166 -8.30 -26.71 2.29
CA SER A 166 -8.35 -26.13 3.63
C SER A 166 -7.03 -25.44 4.02
N ILE A 167 -7.11 -24.48 4.94
CA ILE A 167 -5.94 -23.70 5.41
C ILE A 167 -4.83 -24.56 6.02
N THR A 168 -5.17 -25.70 6.61
CA THR A 168 -4.22 -26.66 7.20
C THR A 168 -3.62 -27.62 6.18
N HIS A 169 -4.15 -27.66 4.95
CA HIS A 169 -3.66 -28.56 3.93
C HIS A 169 -2.28 -28.11 3.42
N ARG A 170 -1.38 -29.08 3.21
CA ARG A 170 0.00 -28.83 2.74
C ARG A 170 0.06 -28.10 1.38
N ASP A 171 -0.96 -28.29 0.56
CA ASP A 171 -1.10 -27.68 -0.77
C ASP A 171 -2.03 -26.46 -0.77
N HIS A 172 -2.33 -25.87 0.40
CA HIS A 172 -2.95 -24.55 0.46
C HIS A 172 -2.07 -23.53 -0.27
N PHE A 173 -2.67 -22.63 -1.07
CA PHE A 173 -1.94 -21.71 -1.96
C PHE A 173 -0.83 -20.90 -1.26
N VAL A 174 -1.03 -20.52 0.02
CA VAL A 174 0.02 -19.88 0.85
C VAL A 174 1.23 -20.79 1.08
N ASN A 175 1.00 -22.07 1.36
CA ASN A 175 2.06 -23.06 1.53
C ASN A 175 2.79 -23.33 0.22
N ILE A 176 2.07 -23.33 -0.91
CA ILE A 176 2.66 -23.45 -2.25
C ILE A 176 3.55 -22.24 -2.56
N ALA A 177 3.09 -21.01 -2.32
CA ALA A 177 3.89 -19.81 -2.49
C ALA A 177 5.20 -19.87 -1.69
N ARG A 178 5.13 -20.30 -0.42
CA ARG A 178 6.32 -20.54 0.41
C ARG A 178 7.25 -21.58 -0.22
N ARG A 179 6.73 -22.67 -0.78
CA ARG A 179 7.55 -23.67 -1.49
C ARG A 179 8.22 -23.07 -2.72
N ARG A 180 7.55 -22.21 -3.49
CA ARG A 180 8.15 -21.54 -4.67
C ARG A 180 9.34 -20.68 -4.30
N ALA A 181 9.30 -19.96 -3.16
CA ALA A 181 10.48 -19.26 -2.66
C ALA A 181 11.64 -20.22 -2.35
N LEU A 182 11.36 -21.32 -1.64
CA LEU A 182 12.37 -22.32 -1.29
C LEU A 182 12.96 -23.03 -2.51
N GLU A 183 12.15 -23.35 -3.51
CA GLU A 183 12.58 -23.94 -4.78
C GLU A 183 13.47 -22.96 -5.56
N ALA A 184 13.08 -21.69 -5.64
CA ALA A 184 13.91 -20.66 -6.26
C ALA A 184 15.28 -20.52 -5.57
N ASN A 185 15.34 -20.63 -4.24
CA ASN A 185 16.59 -20.63 -3.47
C ASN A 185 17.47 -21.86 -3.77
N LYS A 186 16.88 -23.05 -3.86
CA LYS A 186 17.60 -24.28 -4.23
C LYS A 186 18.19 -24.18 -5.63
N LEU A 187 17.41 -23.67 -6.59
CA LEU A 187 17.87 -23.45 -7.97
C LEU A 187 19.05 -22.46 -8.01
N ALA A 188 18.95 -21.35 -7.28
CA ALA A 188 20.00 -20.34 -7.20
C ALA A 188 21.29 -20.85 -6.54
N ALA A 189 21.18 -21.77 -5.57
CA ALA A 189 22.34 -22.43 -4.97
C ALA A 189 23.02 -23.39 -5.95
N ALA A 190 22.24 -24.25 -6.62
CA ALA A 190 22.76 -25.20 -7.61
C ALA A 190 23.46 -24.48 -8.79
N GLN A 191 22.91 -23.35 -9.25
CA GLN A 191 23.51 -22.54 -10.30
C GLN A 191 24.88 -21.98 -9.88
N ARG A 192 25.00 -21.43 -8.65
CA ARG A 192 26.28 -20.95 -8.12
C ARG A 192 27.34 -22.04 -8.03
N GLU A 193 26.98 -23.21 -7.50
CA GLU A 193 27.91 -24.36 -7.43
C GLU A 193 28.37 -24.83 -8.81
N SER A 194 27.48 -24.79 -9.81
CA SER A 194 27.83 -25.17 -11.19
C SER A 194 28.78 -24.18 -11.87
N SER A 195 28.58 -22.86 -11.64
CA SER A 195 29.45 -21.82 -12.16
C SER A 195 30.83 -21.85 -11.52
N GLU A 196 30.92 -22.06 -10.20
CA GLU A 196 32.20 -22.18 -9.47
C GLU A 196 33.01 -23.38 -9.94
N LYS A 197 32.37 -24.54 -10.19
CA LYS A 197 33.05 -25.72 -10.76
C LYS A 197 33.57 -25.47 -12.17
N GLN A 198 32.83 -24.74 -13.01
CA GLN A 198 33.31 -24.37 -14.36
C GLN A 198 34.48 -23.40 -14.29
N THR A 199 34.46 -22.41 -13.38
CA THR A 199 35.57 -21.46 -13.19
C THR A 199 36.83 -22.16 -12.64
N ASN A 200 36.68 -23.09 -11.69
CA ASN A 200 37.80 -23.88 -11.17
C ASN A 200 38.34 -24.90 -12.20
N GLY A 201 37.50 -25.42 -13.09
CA GLY A 201 37.94 -26.28 -14.20
C GLY A 201 38.76 -25.54 -15.27
N LEU A 202 38.44 -24.27 -15.53
CA LEU A 202 39.17 -23.44 -16.51
C LEU A 202 40.52 -22.93 -15.99
N THR A 203 40.68 -22.76 -14.67
CA THR A 203 41.97 -22.35 -14.08
C THR A 203 42.99 -23.49 -13.99
N HIS A 204 42.56 -24.73 -14.18
CA HIS A 204 43.44 -25.91 -14.25
C HIS A 204 43.82 -26.33 -15.67
N VAL A 205 43.52 -25.53 -16.70
CA VAL A 205 44.08 -25.78 -18.03
C VAL A 205 45.52 -25.25 -18.03
N ASP A 206 46.46 -26.19 -18.05
CA ASP A 206 47.90 -25.98 -18.07
C ASP A 206 48.32 -24.83 -18.98
N SER A 207 49.18 -23.95 -18.46
CA SER A 207 49.82 -22.86 -19.21
C SER A 207 50.56 -23.31 -20.47
N GLU A 208 50.73 -24.62 -20.72
CA GLU A 208 51.37 -25.13 -21.93
C GLU A 208 50.46 -25.12 -23.17
N MET A 209 49.14 -24.98 -23.03
CA MET A 209 48.24 -25.02 -24.21
C MET A 209 47.82 -23.65 -24.74
N LEU A 210 48.24 -22.55 -24.08
CA LEU A 210 47.91 -21.19 -24.54
C LEU A 210 48.83 -20.71 -25.68
N ASP A 211 50.04 -21.24 -25.81
CA ASP A 211 50.99 -20.80 -26.85
C ASP A 211 50.57 -21.24 -28.25
N ASP A 212 49.92 -22.39 -28.41
CA ASP A 212 49.49 -22.88 -29.73
C ASP A 212 48.28 -22.13 -30.29
N LYS A 213 47.36 -21.65 -29.43
CA LYS A 213 46.21 -20.87 -29.93
C LYS A 213 46.57 -19.42 -30.22
N LEU A 214 47.54 -18.84 -29.51
CA LEU A 214 48.01 -17.48 -29.84
C LEU A 214 48.76 -17.47 -31.18
N ALA A 215 49.51 -18.52 -31.50
CA ALA A 215 50.22 -18.65 -32.77
C ALA A 215 49.28 -18.80 -33.99
N VAL A 216 48.13 -19.47 -33.81
CA VAL A 216 47.14 -19.61 -34.90
C VAL A 216 46.36 -18.31 -35.12
N MET A 217 46.04 -17.55 -34.07
CA MET A 217 45.31 -16.29 -34.22
C MET A 217 46.16 -15.14 -34.79
N GLN A 218 47.48 -15.17 -34.62
CA GLN A 218 48.36 -14.13 -35.18
C GLN A 218 48.60 -14.25 -36.70
N ARG A 219 48.19 -15.35 -37.35
CA ARG A 219 48.31 -15.48 -38.81
C ARG A 219 47.14 -14.89 -39.60
N GLU A 220 46.03 -14.51 -38.96
CA GLU A 220 44.86 -13.97 -39.68
C GLU A 220 44.65 -12.45 -39.54
N SER A 221 45.51 -11.73 -38.80
CA SER A 221 45.29 -10.28 -38.56
C SER A 221 45.81 -9.33 -39.66
N ASN A 222 46.42 -9.83 -40.75
CA ASN A 222 46.92 -8.98 -41.83
C ASN A 222 45.95 -8.94 -43.02
N LYS A 223 44.77 -8.34 -42.84
CA LYS A 223 43.93 -7.77 -43.91
C LYS A 223 42.70 -7.10 -43.31
N MET A 224 42.77 -5.78 -43.14
CA MET A 224 41.70 -4.80 -43.41
C MET A 224 42.07 -3.48 -42.72
N GLN A 225 43.00 -2.75 -43.34
CA GLN A 225 43.08 -1.31 -43.22
C GLN A 225 42.07 -0.71 -44.21
N ASN A 226 41.04 -0.03 -43.72
CA ASN A 226 40.43 1.12 -44.39
C ASN A 226 39.62 1.89 -43.35
N GLY A 227 40.19 3.03 -42.94
CA GLY A 227 39.64 3.92 -41.94
C GLY A 227 38.50 4.77 -42.47
N GLY A 228 37.54 5.05 -41.59
CA GLY A 228 36.53 6.09 -41.72
C GLY A 228 36.00 6.42 -40.31
N PRO A 229 36.01 7.68 -39.85
CA PRO A 229 35.72 8.03 -38.47
C PRO A 229 34.21 8.15 -38.27
N ALA A 230 33.64 7.42 -37.30
CA ALA A 230 32.22 7.55 -36.96
C ALA A 230 32.04 7.83 -35.47
N HIS A 231 31.52 9.03 -35.23
CA HIS A 231 30.93 9.64 -34.06
C HIS A 231 30.64 8.77 -32.82
N VAL A 232 31.13 9.31 -31.69
CA VAL A 232 30.80 8.96 -30.31
C VAL A 232 29.32 9.29 -30.04
N ASN A 233 28.45 8.28 -30.07
CA ASN A 233 27.12 8.37 -29.47
C ASN A 233 27.11 7.63 -28.14
N THR A 234 26.90 8.42 -27.08
CA THR A 234 26.69 7.99 -25.70
C THR A 234 25.27 7.46 -25.56
N GLU A 235 25.02 6.26 -26.06
CA GLU A 235 23.73 5.61 -25.86
C GLU A 235 23.72 4.80 -24.57
N PHE A 236 22.77 5.15 -23.73
CA PHE A 236 22.30 4.40 -22.58
C PHE A 236 22.32 2.90 -22.87
N SER A 237 23.07 2.14 -22.06
CA SER A 237 22.90 0.69 -21.99
C SER A 237 21.54 0.39 -21.36
N HIS A 238 20.49 0.52 -22.15
CA HIS A 238 19.25 -0.18 -21.89
C HIS A 238 19.64 -1.66 -21.95
N CYS A 239 19.57 -2.35 -20.81
CA CYS A 239 19.77 -3.79 -20.73
C CYS A 239 18.64 -4.45 -21.53
N GLY A 240 18.86 -4.54 -22.84
CA GLY A 240 18.00 -5.23 -23.77
C GLY A 240 18.01 -6.69 -23.39
N LYS A 241 16.80 -7.24 -23.28
CA LYS A 241 16.51 -8.63 -22.91
C LYS A 241 16.80 -8.88 -21.44
N CYS A 242 15.78 -8.67 -20.62
CA CYS A 242 15.43 -9.66 -19.60
C CYS A 242 15.20 -10.99 -20.34
N ASP A 243 16.31 -11.59 -20.74
CA ASP A 243 16.40 -12.96 -21.15
C ASP A 243 15.71 -13.71 -20.01
N VAL A 244 14.59 -14.36 -20.32
CA VAL A 244 13.90 -15.32 -19.43
C VAL A 244 14.78 -16.58 -19.28
N ASN A 245 16.08 -16.42 -19.51
CA ASN A 245 17.15 -17.38 -19.46
C ASN A 245 17.46 -17.63 -17.99
N SER A 246 16.49 -18.28 -17.35
CA SER A 246 16.47 -19.20 -16.19
C SER A 246 17.42 -19.03 -15.01
N ASP A 247 18.20 -17.95 -14.91
CA ASP A 247 19.08 -17.71 -13.78
C ASP A 247 18.24 -17.26 -12.58
N SER A 248 17.96 -18.22 -11.69
CA SER A 248 17.27 -17.97 -10.44
C SER A 248 18.23 -17.22 -9.53
N LYS A 249 17.83 -16.03 -9.08
CA LYS A 249 18.56 -15.29 -8.04
C LYS A 249 18.01 -15.56 -6.64
N GLY A 250 17.21 -16.61 -6.49
CA GLY A 250 16.54 -16.96 -5.24
C GLY A 250 15.12 -16.41 -5.15
N GLY A 251 14.43 -16.82 -4.09
CA GLY A 251 13.07 -16.42 -3.81
C GLY A 251 12.84 -16.10 -2.34
N PHE A 252 11.94 -15.16 -2.11
CA PHE A 252 11.57 -14.68 -0.79
C PHE A 252 10.06 -14.81 -0.61
N PHE A 253 9.61 -15.37 0.51
CA PHE A 253 8.19 -15.49 0.81
C PHE A 253 7.73 -14.30 1.66
N ALA A 254 6.85 -13.46 1.10
CA ALA A 254 6.48 -12.19 1.71
C ALA A 254 5.76 -12.36 3.06
N ASP A 255 4.88 -13.35 3.17
CA ASP A 255 4.18 -13.76 4.40
C ASP A 255 3.47 -12.60 5.12
N GLN A 256 2.59 -11.89 4.41
CA GLN A 256 1.99 -10.63 4.92
C GLN A 256 1.32 -10.74 6.31
N PHE A 257 0.90 -11.94 6.72
CA PHE A 257 0.25 -12.16 8.01
C PHE A 257 1.26 -12.21 9.16
N GLU A 258 2.41 -12.85 8.96
CA GLU A 258 3.40 -13.07 10.03
C GLU A 258 4.64 -12.19 9.92
N ASN A 259 4.89 -11.59 8.75
CA ASN A 259 6.01 -10.69 8.54
C ASN A 259 5.74 -9.33 9.21
N LEU A 260 6.59 -8.98 10.19
CA LEU A 260 6.47 -7.75 10.97
C LEU A 260 6.82 -6.48 10.18
N ALA A 261 7.38 -6.60 8.97
CA ALA A 261 7.51 -5.49 8.04
C ALA A 261 6.14 -4.83 7.76
N ASN A 262 5.05 -5.61 7.81
CA ASN A 262 3.68 -5.10 7.67
C ASN A 262 3.32 -4.14 8.82
N TYR A 263 3.49 -4.57 10.08
CA TYR A 263 3.35 -3.69 11.26
C TYR A 263 4.26 -2.46 11.14
N ARG A 264 5.54 -2.65 10.80
CA ARG A 264 6.53 -1.56 10.70
C ARG A 264 6.19 -0.55 9.61
N ALA A 265 5.66 -0.98 8.47
CA ALA A 265 5.21 -0.07 7.40
C ALA A 265 4.22 0.98 7.92
N HIS A 266 3.36 0.59 8.87
CA HIS A 266 2.35 1.46 9.44
C HIS A 266 2.84 2.22 10.67
N TYR A 267 3.71 1.63 11.49
CA TYR A 267 4.34 2.30 12.61
C TYR A 267 5.31 3.42 12.16
N GLU A 268 6.07 3.18 11.09
CA GLU A 268 7.10 4.10 10.60
C GLU A 268 6.58 5.13 9.58
N CYS A 269 5.44 4.88 8.93
CA CYS A 269 4.88 5.78 7.92
C CYS A 269 3.44 6.21 8.25
N THR A 270 2.48 5.28 8.25
CA THR A 270 1.05 5.65 8.34
C THR A 270 0.69 6.38 9.64
N GLY A 271 1.13 5.88 10.80
CA GLY A 271 0.94 6.52 12.11
C GLY A 271 1.54 7.94 12.18
N PRO A 272 2.83 8.12 11.85
CA PRO A 272 3.46 9.44 11.76
C PRO A 272 2.75 10.41 10.83
N GLU A 273 2.31 9.93 9.65
CA GLU A 273 1.57 10.76 8.71
C GLU A 273 0.23 11.23 9.30
N ILE A 274 -0.54 10.33 9.91
CA ILE A 274 -1.81 10.68 10.57
C ILE A 274 -1.57 11.71 11.68
N TRP A 275 -0.57 11.49 12.53
CA TRP A 275 -0.22 12.41 13.62
C TRP A 275 0.15 13.80 13.09
N LYS A 276 0.98 13.86 12.04
CA LYS A 276 1.38 15.12 11.41
C LYS A 276 0.21 15.82 10.72
N GLN A 277 -0.63 15.08 9.99
CA GLN A 277 -1.74 15.65 9.23
C GLN A 277 -2.87 16.16 10.13
N THR A 278 -3.08 15.53 11.30
CA THR A 278 -4.00 16.02 12.35
C THR A 278 -3.38 17.08 13.26
N LYS A 279 -2.07 17.36 13.11
CA LYS A 279 -1.30 18.28 13.98
C LYS A 279 -1.43 17.93 15.47
N GLY A 280 -1.58 16.65 15.78
CA GLY A 280 -1.81 16.14 17.14
C GLY A 280 -3.25 16.27 17.66
N ASN A 281 -4.16 16.93 16.94
CA ASN A 281 -5.59 16.98 17.28
C ASN A 281 -6.29 15.69 16.81
N LEU A 282 -6.07 14.59 17.54
CA LEU A 282 -6.66 13.30 17.27
C LEU A 282 -7.13 12.68 18.58
N HIS A 283 -8.37 12.19 18.60
CA HIS A 283 -9.00 11.62 19.79
C HIS A 283 -9.16 10.10 19.67
N ALA A 284 -9.50 9.61 18.47
CA ALA A 284 -9.56 8.18 18.24
C ALA A 284 -9.11 7.75 16.84
N PHE A 285 -8.62 6.52 16.77
CA PHE A 285 -8.34 5.79 15.55
C PHE A 285 -9.14 4.50 15.52
N VAL A 286 -9.71 4.16 14.38
CA VAL A 286 -10.47 2.91 14.19
C VAL A 286 -10.11 2.27 12.86
N ALA A 287 -9.91 0.96 12.89
CA ALA A 287 -9.71 0.18 11.67
C ALA A 287 -10.10 -1.28 11.89
N ALA A 288 -10.53 -1.92 10.81
CA ALA A 288 -10.68 -3.35 10.72
C ALA A 288 -9.33 -4.04 10.50
N ALA A 289 -9.28 -5.33 10.77
CA ALA A 289 -8.05 -6.11 10.70
C ALA A 289 -8.27 -7.44 9.99
N GLY A 290 -7.41 -7.74 9.01
CA GLY A 290 -7.13 -9.11 8.55
C GLY A 290 -5.77 -9.55 9.07
N THR A 291 -4.70 -9.03 8.47
CA THR A 291 -3.32 -9.25 8.95
C THR A 291 -3.02 -8.53 10.26
N GLY A 292 -3.73 -7.43 10.55
CA GLY A 292 -3.53 -6.61 11.75
C GLY A 292 -2.41 -5.57 11.67
N GLY A 293 -1.60 -5.54 10.60
CA GLY A 293 -0.45 -4.63 10.54
C GLY A 293 -0.83 -3.14 10.60
N THR A 294 -1.91 -2.74 9.90
CA THR A 294 -2.37 -1.35 9.90
C THR A 294 -2.84 -0.89 11.28
N ILE A 295 -3.75 -1.64 11.91
CA ILE A 295 -4.24 -1.27 13.23
C ILE A 295 -3.12 -1.32 14.28
N ALA A 296 -2.21 -2.29 14.18
CA ALA A 296 -1.12 -2.45 15.13
C ALA A 296 -0.09 -1.32 15.01
N GLY A 297 0.40 -1.03 13.81
CA GLY A 297 1.42 0.00 13.60
C GLY A 297 0.90 1.39 13.96
N VAL A 298 -0.33 1.72 13.53
CA VAL A 298 -0.93 3.03 13.81
C VAL A 298 -1.24 3.18 15.31
N SER A 299 -1.90 2.19 15.94
CA SER A 299 -2.25 2.29 17.37
C SER A 299 -1.03 2.44 18.26
N ARG A 300 0.03 1.66 17.98
CA ARG A 300 1.28 1.72 18.74
C ARG A 300 1.93 3.10 18.64
N TYR A 301 2.09 3.62 17.42
CA TYR A 301 2.69 4.93 17.22
C TYR A 301 1.87 6.04 17.90
N LEU A 302 0.55 6.05 17.69
CA LEU A 302 -0.32 7.10 18.24
C LEU A 302 -0.33 7.09 19.78
N LYS A 303 -0.37 5.92 20.42
CA LYS A 303 -0.33 5.83 21.89
C LYS A 303 1.02 6.20 22.49
N GLU A 304 2.11 6.02 21.75
CA GLU A 304 3.41 6.55 22.14
C GLU A 304 3.48 8.08 22.07
N LYS A 305 2.73 8.71 21.15
CA LYS A 305 2.62 10.18 21.07
C LYS A 305 1.67 10.75 22.10
N ASN A 306 0.53 10.11 22.30
CA ASN A 306 -0.46 10.53 23.29
C ASN A 306 -1.29 9.32 23.76
N ARG A 307 -1.09 8.93 25.03
CA ARG A 307 -1.80 7.81 25.68
C ARG A 307 -3.30 8.03 25.82
N SER A 308 -3.80 9.27 25.70
CA SER A 308 -5.24 9.56 25.72
C SER A 308 -5.95 9.17 24.44
N ILE A 309 -5.22 8.98 23.32
CA ILE A 309 -5.82 8.57 22.05
C ILE A 309 -6.36 7.15 22.18
N LYS A 310 -7.63 7.00 21.79
CA LYS A 310 -8.33 5.73 21.80
C LYS A 310 -8.14 5.00 20.47
N CYS A 311 -7.88 3.70 20.52
CA CYS A 311 -7.72 2.87 19.33
C CYS A 311 -8.70 1.70 19.37
N PHE A 312 -9.52 1.57 18.35
CA PHE A 312 -10.60 0.57 18.31
C PHE A 312 -10.47 -0.34 17.10
N LEU A 313 -10.73 -1.63 17.32
CA LEU A 313 -10.95 -2.58 16.24
C LEU A 313 -12.39 -2.46 15.72
N MET A 314 -12.56 -2.48 14.40
CA MET A 314 -13.87 -2.69 13.78
C MET A 314 -13.91 -4.08 13.15
N ASP A 315 -14.71 -5.00 13.70
CA ASP A 315 -14.67 -6.42 13.31
C ASP A 315 -15.92 -6.82 12.51
N PRO A 316 -15.76 -7.47 11.33
CA PRO A 316 -16.88 -7.96 10.53
C PRO A 316 -17.46 -9.27 11.11
N PRO A 317 -18.63 -9.73 10.61
CA PRO A 317 -19.21 -11.00 11.02
C PRO A 317 -18.28 -12.18 10.70
N GLY A 318 -18.33 -13.22 11.53
CA GLY A 318 -17.53 -14.45 11.34
C GLY A 318 -16.07 -14.35 11.80
N SER A 319 -15.60 -13.15 12.17
CA SER A 319 -14.29 -12.92 12.80
C SER A 319 -14.35 -13.09 14.32
N GLY A 320 -13.26 -13.59 14.89
CA GLY A 320 -13.12 -13.79 16.34
C GLY A 320 -12.27 -12.71 17.01
N LEU A 321 -11.81 -11.70 16.26
CA LEU A 321 -10.95 -10.66 16.80
C LEU A 321 -11.68 -9.74 17.79
N PHE A 322 -12.97 -9.48 17.60
CA PHE A 322 -13.78 -8.72 18.55
C PHE A 322 -13.75 -9.36 19.94
N ASN A 323 -13.97 -10.67 20.01
CA ASN A 323 -13.92 -11.42 21.26
C ASN A 323 -12.51 -11.42 21.83
N LYS A 324 -11.50 -11.51 20.96
CA LYS A 324 -10.11 -11.49 21.40
C LYS A 324 -9.77 -10.19 22.11
N VAL A 325 -10.22 -9.05 21.56
CA VAL A 325 -9.98 -7.73 22.13
C VAL A 325 -10.81 -7.49 23.38
N THR A 326 -12.09 -7.84 23.37
CA THR A 326 -13.01 -7.50 24.47
C THR A 326 -13.01 -8.49 25.63
N ARG A 327 -12.64 -9.75 25.37
CA ARG A 327 -12.75 -10.87 26.33
C ARG A 327 -11.46 -11.69 26.46
N GLY A 328 -10.42 -11.39 25.69
CA GLY A 328 -9.15 -12.12 25.71
C GLY A 328 -9.16 -13.49 25.01
N VAL A 329 -10.31 -13.94 24.50
CA VAL A 329 -10.53 -15.25 23.86
C VAL A 329 -11.03 -15.10 22.42
N MET A 330 -10.65 -15.98 21.49
CA MET A 330 -11.14 -15.92 20.10
C MET A 330 -12.60 -16.37 19.97
N TYR A 331 -12.98 -17.36 20.77
CA TYR A 331 -14.32 -17.95 20.79
C TYR A 331 -14.90 -17.88 22.19
N THR A 332 -16.20 -17.69 22.26
CA THR A 332 -16.97 -17.70 23.52
C THR A 332 -17.75 -19.01 23.66
N LYS A 333 -18.17 -19.38 24.88
CA LYS A 333 -18.96 -20.62 25.09
C LYS A 333 -20.33 -20.52 24.44
N GLU A 334 -20.84 -19.31 24.30
CA GLU A 334 -22.07 -18.98 23.60
C GLU A 334 -21.92 -19.21 22.07
N GLU A 335 -20.69 -19.11 21.55
CA GLU A 335 -20.32 -19.48 20.17
C GLU A 335 -19.84 -20.95 20.05
N ALA A 336 -19.88 -21.74 21.14
CA ALA A 336 -19.48 -23.14 21.08
C ALA A 336 -20.33 -23.88 20.05
N GLU A 337 -19.65 -24.52 19.11
CA GLU A 337 -20.28 -25.21 17.98
C GLU A 337 -21.39 -26.17 18.46
N GLY A 338 -22.62 -25.93 17.99
CA GLY A 338 -23.38 -27.05 17.44
C GLY A 338 -22.52 -27.71 16.35
N LYS A 339 -22.64 -29.02 16.12
CA LYS A 339 -21.73 -29.88 15.32
C LYS A 339 -21.53 -29.52 13.82
N ARG A 340 -21.67 -28.26 13.40
CA ARG A 340 -21.63 -27.78 12.02
C ARG A 340 -20.21 -27.36 11.62
N LEU A 341 -19.57 -28.21 10.81
CA LEU A 341 -18.22 -28.06 10.22
C LEU A 341 -17.90 -26.75 9.46
N LYS A 342 -18.86 -25.84 9.23
CA LYS A 342 -18.66 -24.57 8.52
C LYS A 342 -19.21 -23.42 9.36
N ASN A 343 -18.40 -22.38 9.53
CA ASN A 343 -18.83 -21.11 10.11
C ASN A 343 -20.01 -20.58 9.28
N PRO A 344 -21.20 -20.36 9.87
CA PRO A 344 -22.39 -19.96 9.12
C PRO A 344 -22.28 -18.56 8.50
N PHE A 345 -21.31 -17.75 8.93
CA PHE A 345 -21.12 -16.38 8.45
C PHE A 345 -19.84 -16.29 7.61
N ASP A 346 -19.98 -16.43 6.29
CA ASP A 346 -18.95 -15.99 5.35
C ASP A 346 -19.28 -14.53 4.99
N THR A 347 -18.57 -13.59 5.63
CA THR A 347 -18.80 -12.17 5.38
C THR A 347 -18.46 -11.83 3.93
N ILE A 348 -19.28 -10.99 3.30
CA ILE A 348 -18.95 -10.48 1.96
C ILE A 348 -17.87 -9.38 2.01
N THR A 349 -17.47 -8.94 3.21
CA THR A 349 -16.40 -7.95 3.37
C THR A 349 -15.04 -8.58 3.21
N GLU A 350 -14.26 -8.05 2.26
CA GLU A 350 -13.00 -8.66 1.84
C GLU A 350 -11.82 -8.06 2.58
N GLY A 351 -10.78 -8.87 2.80
CA GLY A 351 -9.49 -8.42 3.33
C GLY A 351 -9.44 -8.15 4.85
N ILE A 352 -10.54 -8.35 5.55
CA ILE A 352 -10.70 -8.16 7.00
C ILE A 352 -11.42 -9.37 7.61
N GLY A 353 -11.30 -9.52 8.93
CA GLY A 353 -11.89 -10.63 9.68
C GLY A 353 -11.03 -11.89 9.64
N ILE A 354 -10.74 -12.47 10.81
CA ILE A 354 -9.97 -13.71 10.90
C ILE A 354 -10.18 -14.42 12.26
N ASN A 355 -10.02 -15.74 12.27
CA ASN A 355 -10.17 -16.59 13.46
C ASN A 355 -8.84 -17.09 14.04
N ARG A 356 -7.78 -16.29 13.91
CA ARG A 356 -6.50 -16.50 14.57
C ARG A 356 -5.80 -15.18 14.83
N VAL A 357 -4.93 -15.14 15.83
CA VAL A 357 -4.09 -13.98 16.10
C VAL A 357 -2.80 -14.08 15.28
N THR A 358 -2.48 -13.03 14.55
CA THR A 358 -1.23 -12.92 13.77
C THR A 358 -0.14 -12.25 14.58
N LYS A 359 1.14 -12.44 14.22
CA LYS A 359 2.24 -11.68 14.84
C LYS A 359 2.06 -10.17 14.74
N ASN A 360 1.55 -9.69 13.61
CA ASN A 360 1.26 -8.27 13.42
C ASN A 360 0.17 -7.77 14.38
N PHE A 361 -0.96 -8.48 14.49
CA PHE A 361 -2.06 -8.07 15.36
C PHE A 361 -1.68 -8.07 16.85
N MET A 362 -0.79 -8.98 17.29
CA MET A 362 -0.28 -8.99 18.67
C MET A 362 0.42 -7.69 19.08
N MET A 363 0.88 -6.89 18.13
CA MET A 363 1.54 -5.62 18.40
C MET A 363 0.55 -4.46 18.66
N ALA A 364 -0.75 -4.67 18.42
CA ALA A 364 -1.77 -3.63 18.57
C ALA A 364 -2.06 -3.29 20.03
N GLU A 365 -2.23 -1.99 20.30
CA GLU A 365 -2.68 -1.48 21.60
C GLU A 365 -4.09 -0.90 21.44
N LEU A 366 -5.10 -1.65 21.90
CA LEU A 366 -6.52 -1.33 21.65
C LEU A 366 -7.26 -1.05 22.96
N ASP A 367 -8.17 -0.08 22.93
CA ASP A 367 -9.06 0.28 24.04
C ASP A 367 -10.40 -0.47 23.98
N GLY A 368 -10.71 -1.09 22.84
CA GLY A 368 -11.95 -1.82 22.65
C GLY A 368 -12.13 -2.26 21.20
N ALA A 369 -13.32 -2.80 20.92
CA ALA A 369 -13.72 -3.20 19.59
C ALA A 369 -15.21 -2.94 19.38
N TYR A 370 -15.60 -2.76 18.12
CA TYR A 370 -16.96 -2.70 17.64
C TYR A 370 -17.18 -3.84 16.65
N ARG A 371 -18.44 -4.25 16.49
CA ARG A 371 -18.87 -5.15 15.41
C ARG A 371 -19.61 -4.34 14.36
N GLY A 372 -19.56 -4.80 13.13
CA GLY A 372 -20.48 -4.34 12.08
C GLY A 372 -20.94 -5.51 11.25
N SER A 373 -22.07 -5.33 10.59
CA SER A 373 -22.68 -6.30 9.70
C SER A 373 -22.35 -6.02 8.25
N ASP A 374 -22.47 -7.05 7.41
CA ASP A 374 -22.38 -6.90 5.95
C ASP A 374 -23.42 -5.91 5.42
N ARG A 375 -24.61 -5.90 6.06
CA ARG A 375 -25.67 -4.95 5.76
C ARG A 375 -25.20 -3.52 5.93
N GLU A 376 -24.63 -3.20 7.09
CA GLU A 376 -24.10 -1.86 7.38
C GLU A 376 -22.95 -1.47 6.46
N ALA A 377 -22.04 -2.39 6.14
CA ALA A 377 -20.96 -2.09 5.19
C ALA A 377 -21.51 -1.73 3.80
N VAL A 378 -22.48 -2.51 3.28
CA VAL A 378 -23.11 -2.23 1.99
C VAL A 378 -23.83 -0.89 2.01
N GLU A 379 -24.70 -0.65 3.00
CA GLU A 379 -25.45 0.61 3.10
C GLU A 379 -24.51 1.81 3.27
N MET A 380 -23.49 1.70 4.13
CA MET A 380 -22.47 2.73 4.31
C MET A 380 -21.74 3.05 3.00
N SER A 381 -21.38 2.04 2.20
CA SER A 381 -20.72 2.29 0.92
C SER A 381 -21.59 3.08 -0.06
N ARG A 382 -22.91 2.82 -0.08
CA ARG A 382 -23.87 3.55 -0.94
C ARG A 382 -24.11 4.95 -0.41
N PHE A 383 -24.20 5.10 0.91
CA PHE A 383 -24.31 6.39 1.58
C PHE A 383 -23.11 7.30 1.27
N LEU A 384 -21.88 6.80 1.42
CA LEU A 384 -20.65 7.54 1.13
C LEU A 384 -20.54 7.93 -0.35
N LEU A 385 -20.90 7.03 -1.27
CA LEU A 385 -20.89 7.33 -2.69
C LEU A 385 -21.90 8.44 -3.03
N LYS A 386 -23.12 8.35 -2.49
CA LYS A 386 -24.21 9.30 -2.76
C LYS A 386 -23.94 10.68 -2.17
N ASN A 387 -23.38 10.77 -0.96
CA ASN A 387 -23.28 12.02 -0.20
C ASN A 387 -21.89 12.67 -0.25
N ASP A 388 -20.81 11.90 -0.45
CA ASP A 388 -19.43 12.42 -0.50
C ASP A 388 -18.72 12.16 -1.83
N GLY A 389 -19.31 11.36 -2.72
CA GLY A 389 -18.64 10.89 -3.94
C GLY A 389 -17.52 9.87 -3.66
N LEU A 390 -17.49 9.27 -2.48
CA LEU A 390 -16.45 8.32 -2.06
C LEU A 390 -16.78 6.90 -2.54
N PHE A 391 -16.18 6.49 -3.66
CA PHE A 391 -16.31 5.12 -4.20
C PHE A 391 -15.26 4.17 -3.61
N VAL A 392 -15.59 3.55 -2.47
CA VAL A 392 -14.65 2.77 -1.66
C VAL A 392 -15.02 1.30 -1.54
N GLY A 393 -14.01 0.45 -1.28
CA GLY A 393 -14.18 -0.98 -1.05
C GLY A 393 -14.88 -1.35 0.27
N SER A 394 -15.15 -2.65 0.44
CA SER A 394 -15.95 -3.17 1.56
C SER A 394 -15.29 -2.95 2.92
N SER A 395 -13.97 -3.15 3.03
CA SER A 395 -13.24 -2.90 4.27
C SER A 395 -13.23 -1.42 4.66
N SER A 396 -13.16 -0.51 3.68
CA SER A 396 -13.24 0.93 3.89
C SER A 396 -14.62 1.36 4.39
N ALA A 397 -15.69 0.77 3.83
CA ALA A 397 -17.05 1.03 4.30
C ALA A 397 -17.25 0.54 5.73
N MET A 398 -16.77 -0.67 6.06
CA MET A 398 -16.80 -1.21 7.42
C MET A 398 -16.02 -0.30 8.40
N ASN A 399 -14.84 0.18 7.99
CA ASN A 399 -14.06 1.17 8.72
C ASN A 399 -14.82 2.46 9.04
N CYS A 400 -15.63 2.96 8.10
CA CYS A 400 -16.49 4.13 8.30
C CYS A 400 -17.65 3.84 9.26
N VAL A 401 -18.25 2.65 9.23
CA VAL A 401 -19.24 2.22 10.24
C VAL A 401 -18.61 2.29 11.64
N GLY A 402 -17.40 1.75 11.79
CA GLY A 402 -16.65 1.83 13.05
C GLY A 402 -16.36 3.28 13.48
N ALA A 403 -16.03 4.17 12.54
CA ALA A 403 -15.80 5.58 12.84
C ALA A 403 -17.06 6.29 13.35
N VAL A 404 -18.23 5.98 12.80
CA VAL A 404 -19.50 6.54 13.29
C VAL A 404 -19.84 6.03 14.69
N ARG A 405 -19.64 4.73 14.96
CA ARG A 405 -19.87 4.16 16.30
C ARG A 405 -18.97 4.81 17.36
N VAL A 406 -17.68 4.98 17.05
CA VAL A 406 -16.75 5.73 17.92
C VAL A 406 -17.20 7.18 18.10
N ALA A 407 -17.69 7.84 17.05
CA ALA A 407 -18.21 9.20 17.13
C ALA A 407 -19.46 9.32 18.01
N GLN A 408 -20.35 8.32 17.95
CA GLN A 408 -21.54 8.26 18.80
C GLN A 408 -21.16 8.11 20.29
N ASP A 409 -20.14 7.30 20.59
CA ASP A 409 -19.68 7.08 21.97
C ASP A 409 -18.90 8.28 22.54
N LEU A 410 -18.09 8.96 21.72
CA LEU A 410 -17.32 10.12 22.16
C LEU A 410 -18.15 11.42 22.18
N GLY A 411 -19.14 11.53 21.29
CA GLY A 411 -19.93 12.73 21.09
C GLY A 411 -19.21 13.84 20.30
N PRO A 412 -19.93 14.93 19.94
CA PRO A 412 -19.42 16.00 19.09
C PRO A 412 -18.11 16.65 19.54
N GLY A 413 -17.38 17.26 18.60
CA GLY A 413 -16.13 17.98 18.84
C GLY A 413 -14.86 17.12 18.85
N HIS A 414 -15.00 15.79 18.74
CA HIS A 414 -13.87 14.88 18.67
C HIS A 414 -13.40 14.67 17.22
N THR A 415 -12.10 14.49 17.04
CA THR A 415 -11.47 14.12 15.76
C THR A 415 -11.15 12.62 15.74
N ILE A 416 -11.66 11.93 14.73
CA ILE A 416 -11.57 10.47 14.57
C ILE A 416 -10.98 10.16 13.20
N VAL A 417 -9.98 9.29 13.16
CA VAL A 417 -9.35 8.87 11.89
C VAL A 417 -9.64 7.39 11.63
N THR A 418 -9.97 7.07 10.39
CA THR A 418 -10.08 5.72 9.85
C THR A 418 -9.31 5.58 8.52
N ILE A 419 -9.26 4.38 7.95
CA ILE A 419 -8.52 4.10 6.71
C ILE A 419 -9.48 3.80 5.55
N LEU A 420 -9.33 4.52 4.44
CA LEU A 420 -9.98 4.21 3.16
C LEU A 420 -9.02 3.37 2.33
N CYS A 421 -9.13 2.06 2.45
CA CYS A 421 -8.15 1.06 2.06
C CYS A 421 -7.91 0.99 0.55
N ASP A 422 -8.97 0.86 -0.23
CA ASP A 422 -8.98 0.73 -1.69
C ASP A 422 -10.31 1.21 -2.29
N SER A 423 -10.32 1.35 -3.62
CA SER A 423 -11.48 1.81 -4.38
C SER A 423 -12.51 0.70 -4.58
N GLY A 424 -13.79 1.10 -4.67
CA GLY A 424 -14.89 0.21 -5.03
C GLY A 424 -14.71 -0.49 -6.37
N MET A 425 -13.85 0.01 -7.27
CA MET A 425 -13.50 -0.66 -8.53
C MET A 425 -12.98 -2.09 -8.34
N ARG A 426 -12.35 -2.39 -7.19
CA ARG A 426 -11.84 -3.73 -6.89
C ARG A 426 -12.91 -4.72 -6.42
N HIS A 427 -14.14 -4.25 -6.19
CA HIS A 427 -15.22 -5.05 -5.62
C HIS A 427 -16.48 -5.12 -6.50
N LEU A 428 -16.33 -4.86 -7.81
CA LEU A 428 -17.44 -4.87 -8.77
C LEU A 428 -18.11 -6.23 -8.95
N SER A 429 -17.40 -7.34 -8.69
CA SER A 429 -17.94 -8.69 -8.87
C SER A 429 -18.81 -9.18 -7.71
N LYS A 430 -18.72 -8.56 -6.52
CA LYS A 430 -19.46 -8.95 -5.32
C LYS A 430 -20.12 -7.76 -4.62
N PHE A 431 -19.34 -6.95 -3.91
CA PHE A 431 -19.84 -5.87 -3.05
C PHE A 431 -20.58 -4.74 -3.79
N PHE A 432 -20.26 -4.54 -5.07
CA PHE A 432 -20.97 -3.62 -5.96
C PHE A 432 -21.81 -4.33 -7.04
N ASN A 433 -21.93 -5.65 -6.99
CA ASN A 433 -22.77 -6.41 -7.92
C ASN A 433 -24.19 -6.53 -7.36
N GLU A 434 -25.17 -5.92 -8.02
CA GLU A 434 -26.56 -5.89 -7.56
C GLU A 434 -27.18 -7.29 -7.44
N GLN A 435 -26.93 -8.17 -8.41
CA GLN A 435 -27.45 -9.54 -8.38
C GLN A 435 -26.85 -10.33 -7.23
N TYR A 436 -25.53 -10.26 -7.05
CA TYR A 436 -24.85 -10.92 -5.94
C TYR A 436 -25.41 -10.45 -4.60
N LEU A 437 -25.60 -9.14 -4.43
CA LEU A 437 -26.18 -8.59 -3.22
C LEU A 437 -27.62 -9.06 -3.00
N ALA A 438 -28.46 -9.07 -4.03
CA ALA A 438 -29.84 -9.57 -3.95
C ALA A 438 -29.88 -11.04 -3.54
N ASP A 439 -29.02 -11.88 -4.11
CA ASP A 439 -28.92 -13.32 -3.80
C ASP A 439 -28.52 -13.57 -2.33
N HIS A 440 -27.84 -12.61 -1.70
CA HIS A 440 -27.45 -12.67 -0.29
C HIS A 440 -28.40 -11.89 0.63
N GLY A 441 -29.53 -11.37 0.13
CA GLY A 441 -30.45 -10.54 0.93
C GLY A 441 -29.86 -9.19 1.36
N LEU A 442 -28.87 -8.70 0.60
CA LEU A 442 -28.09 -7.51 0.88
C LEU A 442 -28.34 -6.41 -0.18
N THR A 443 -29.53 -6.30 -0.77
CA THR A 443 -29.89 -5.14 -1.61
C THR A 443 -29.95 -3.87 -0.75
N PRO A 444 -29.18 -2.81 -1.04
CA PRO A 444 -29.23 -1.57 -0.25
C PRO A 444 -30.58 -0.88 -0.37
N THR A 445 -31.11 -0.37 0.74
CA THR A 445 -32.44 0.24 0.83
C THR A 445 -32.45 1.53 1.64
N ALA A 446 -31.40 1.80 2.41
CA ALA A 446 -31.35 2.98 3.27
C ALA A 446 -31.26 4.28 2.45
N THR A 447 -31.88 5.32 2.98
CA THR A 447 -31.91 6.66 2.40
C THR A 447 -30.95 7.62 3.10
N GLY A 448 -30.67 7.38 4.39
CA GLY A 448 -29.72 8.09 5.24
C GLY A 448 -28.88 7.12 6.09
N LEU A 449 -28.65 7.45 7.35
CA LEU A 449 -27.85 6.67 8.31
C LEU A 449 -28.70 5.77 9.23
N GLU A 450 -29.99 5.59 8.94
CA GLU A 450 -30.92 4.78 9.74
C GLU A 450 -30.54 3.30 9.84
N PHE A 451 -29.67 2.80 8.94
CA PHE A 451 -29.14 1.44 8.97
C PHE A 451 -28.10 1.21 10.08
N LEU A 452 -27.56 2.28 10.65
CA LEU A 452 -26.74 2.22 11.85
C LEU A 452 -27.71 2.17 13.04
N ASP A 453 -28.23 0.98 13.34
CA ASP A 453 -28.99 0.77 14.57
C ASP A 453 -28.16 1.27 15.78
N LYS A 454 -28.81 1.97 16.71
CA LYS A 454 -28.15 2.50 17.92
C LYS A 454 -27.77 1.40 18.91
#